data_AF-A0A2D6X8D4-F1
#
_entry.id   AF-A0A2D6X8D4-F1
#
_cell.length_a   1.000
_cell.length_b   1.000
_cell.length_c   1.000
_cell.angle_alpha   90.00
_cell.angle_beta   90.00
_cell.angle_gamma   90.00
#
_symmetry.space_group_name_H-M   'P 1'
#
loop_
_entity.id
_entity.type
_entity.pdbx_description
1 polymer ?
#
loop_
_entity_poly.entity_id
_entity_poly.type
_entity_poly.pdbx_seq_one_letter_code
_entity_poly.pdbx_strand_id
1 'polypeptide(L)'
;MPIYEYSHPETGKVIEVIQGMTDKHTFVDDQGVEWKRVFNLPNAAIDTSVNPFSEQEFVDYTAKKGMTAGEMMDLSGELSKKRENSKDNGIDPVKQKTVTEYEKKTGKAHPNKSGNKPRTL
;
A
#
# COMPACT_ATOMS: atom_id res chain seq x y z
N MET A 1 -26.80 4.79 -15.34
CA MET A 1 -27.63 3.70 -14.80
C MET A 1 -26.69 2.77 -14.03
N PRO A 2 -26.89 2.58 -12.71
CA PRO A 2 -26.08 1.67 -11.92
C PRO A 2 -26.34 0.20 -12.28
N ILE A 3 -25.31 -0.63 -12.17
CA ILE A 3 -25.37 -2.09 -12.27
C ILE A 3 -25.37 -2.64 -10.84
N TYR A 4 -26.33 -3.51 -10.53
CA TYR A 4 -26.44 -4.16 -9.23
C TYR A 4 -26.26 -5.67 -9.38
N GLU A 5 -25.50 -6.26 -8.48
CA GLU A 5 -25.29 -7.70 -8.40
C GLU A 5 -26.26 -8.35 -7.42
N TYR A 6 -26.88 -9.45 -7.82
CA TYR A 6 -27.77 -10.27 -7.01
C TYR A 6 -27.28 -11.72 -6.99
N SER A 7 -27.31 -12.36 -5.84
CA SER A 7 -26.94 -13.76 -5.65
C SER A 7 -28.15 -14.62 -5.29
N HIS A 8 -28.31 -15.75 -5.98
CA HIS A 8 -29.35 -16.72 -5.69
C HIS A 8 -29.03 -17.44 -4.36
N PRO A 9 -29.97 -17.48 -3.40
CA PRO A 9 -29.70 -17.99 -2.05
C PRO A 9 -29.31 -19.48 -2.01
N GLU A 10 -29.86 -20.31 -2.89
CA GLU A 10 -29.59 -21.76 -2.91
C GLU A 10 -28.45 -22.18 -3.84
N THR A 11 -28.32 -21.57 -5.02
CA THR A 11 -27.35 -21.99 -6.05
C THR A 11 -26.07 -21.16 -6.05
N GLY A 12 -26.05 -20.01 -5.37
CA GLY A 12 -24.91 -19.09 -5.33
C GLY A 12 -24.60 -18.40 -6.67
N LYS A 13 -25.44 -18.60 -7.70
CA LYS A 13 -25.28 -17.90 -8.99
C LYS A 13 -25.44 -16.40 -8.80
N VAL A 14 -24.57 -15.64 -9.45
CA VAL A 14 -24.59 -14.17 -9.45
C VAL A 14 -25.10 -13.66 -10.79
N ILE A 15 -26.02 -12.70 -10.77
CA ILE A 15 -26.50 -11.99 -11.95
C ILE A 15 -26.33 -10.50 -11.77
N GLU A 16 -26.11 -9.80 -12.88
CA GLU A 16 -26.02 -8.35 -12.95
C GLU A 16 -27.32 -7.80 -13.54
N VAL A 17 -27.96 -6.88 -12.82
CA VAL A 17 -29.19 -6.24 -13.25
C VAL A 17 -28.98 -4.73 -13.30
N ILE A 18 -29.25 -4.14 -14.46
CA ILE A 18 -29.25 -2.68 -14.63
C ILE A 18 -30.56 -2.17 -14.04
N GLN A 19 -30.49 -1.34 -12.99
CA GLN A 19 -31.68 -0.72 -12.39
C GLN A 19 -31.49 0.79 -12.28
N GLY A 20 -32.59 1.54 -12.21
CA GLY A 20 -32.54 2.96 -11.88
C GLY A 20 -32.12 3.19 -10.43
N MET A 21 -31.56 4.36 -10.13
CA MET A 21 -31.20 4.75 -8.75
C MET A 21 -32.43 4.90 -7.84
N THR A 22 -33.60 5.16 -8.43
CA THR A 22 -34.88 5.38 -7.73
C THR A 22 -35.73 4.11 -7.61
N ASP A 23 -35.31 3.02 -8.24
CA ASP A 23 -36.10 1.78 -8.28
C ASP A 23 -35.90 0.96 -7.00
N LYS A 24 -36.88 0.11 -6.68
CA LYS A 24 -36.74 -0.85 -5.58
C LYS A 24 -35.70 -1.90 -5.99
N HIS A 25 -34.59 -1.97 -5.23
CA HIS A 25 -33.49 -2.93 -5.45
C HIS A 25 -33.82 -4.35 -4.97
N THR A 26 -34.91 -4.91 -5.52
CA THR A 26 -35.38 -6.26 -5.26
C THR A 26 -35.49 -7.01 -6.58
N PHE A 27 -34.92 -8.21 -6.64
CA PHE A 27 -35.04 -9.11 -7.79
C PHE A 27 -35.70 -10.42 -7.34
N VAL A 28 -36.81 -10.78 -8.01
CA VAL A 28 -37.53 -12.04 -7.81
C VAL A 28 -37.51 -12.78 -9.14
N ASP A 29 -37.12 -14.04 -9.13
CA ASP A 29 -37.12 -14.85 -10.34
C ASP A 29 -38.51 -15.42 -10.68
N ASP A 30 -38.63 -16.06 -11.84
CA ASP A 30 -39.86 -16.69 -12.33
C ASP A 30 -40.36 -17.85 -11.43
N GLN A 31 -39.57 -18.27 -10.43
CA GLN A 31 -39.94 -19.28 -9.44
C GLN A 31 -40.37 -18.66 -8.10
N GLY A 32 -40.39 -17.32 -8.00
CA GLY A 32 -40.79 -16.59 -6.81
C GLY A 32 -39.70 -16.49 -5.74
N VAL A 33 -38.44 -16.82 -6.06
CA VAL A 33 -37.33 -16.74 -5.12
C VAL A 33 -36.76 -15.32 -5.13
N GLU A 34 -36.64 -14.70 -3.95
CA GLU A 34 -36.00 -13.40 -3.78
C GLU A 34 -34.47 -13.56 -3.76
N TRP A 35 -33.79 -12.85 -4.65
CA TRP A 35 -32.33 -12.87 -4.73
C TRP A 35 -31.73 -11.81 -3.81
N LYS A 36 -30.63 -12.15 -3.14
CA LYS A 36 -29.97 -11.26 -2.19
C LYS A 36 -29.01 -10.33 -2.93
N ARG A 37 -29.15 -9.01 -2.68
CA ARG A 37 -28.20 -8.02 -3.22
C ARG A 37 -26.81 -8.24 -2.66
N VAL A 38 -25.81 -8.28 -3.54
CA VAL A 38 -24.40 -8.36 -3.18
C VAL A 38 -23.85 -6.95 -3.02
N PHE A 39 -23.27 -6.67 -1.86
CA PHE A 39 -22.54 -5.44 -1.61
C PHE A 39 -21.05 -5.73 -1.74
N ASN A 40 -20.48 -5.45 -2.90
CA ASN A 40 -19.04 -5.52 -3.07
C ASN A 40 -18.40 -4.42 -2.22
N LEU A 41 -17.61 -4.81 -1.24
CA LEU A 41 -16.75 -3.88 -0.52
C LEU A 41 -15.70 -3.38 -1.52
N PRO A 42 -15.64 -2.08 -1.81
CA PRO A 42 -14.57 -1.57 -2.63
C PRO A 42 -13.27 -1.75 -1.84
N ASN A 43 -12.44 -2.72 -2.24
CA ASN A 43 -11.06 -2.84 -1.79
C ASN A 43 -10.21 -1.73 -2.44
N ALA A 44 -10.68 -0.48 -2.35
CA ALA A 44 -10.02 0.69 -2.90
C ALA A 44 -8.93 1.13 -1.92
N ALA A 45 -7.76 0.50 -2.00
CA ALA A 45 -6.58 0.90 -1.28
C ALA A 45 -5.85 1.98 -2.12
N ILE A 46 -6.32 3.23 -2.03
CA ILE A 46 -5.68 4.37 -2.71
C ILE A 46 -4.61 4.94 -1.76
N ASP A 47 -3.36 4.98 -2.22
CA ASP A 47 -2.21 5.60 -1.52
C ASP A 47 -1.81 4.91 -0.19
N THR A 48 -2.07 3.61 -0.06
CA THR A 48 -1.70 2.79 1.11
C THR A 48 -0.23 2.36 1.15
N SER A 49 0.48 2.43 0.02
CA SER A 49 1.86 1.96 -0.07
C SER A 49 2.72 2.91 -0.88
N VAL A 50 3.74 3.49 -0.23
CA VAL A 50 4.79 4.28 -0.87
C VAL A 50 5.72 3.33 -1.64
N ASN A 51 6.03 3.66 -2.90
CA ASN A 51 7.05 2.95 -3.66
C ASN A 51 8.41 3.08 -2.95
N PRO A 52 9.05 1.98 -2.54
CA PRO A 52 10.30 2.03 -1.80
C PRO A 52 11.44 2.71 -2.57
N PHE A 53 11.40 2.78 -3.90
CA PHE A 53 12.47 3.37 -4.72
C PHE A 53 12.19 4.82 -5.17
N SER A 54 11.01 5.36 -4.89
CA SER A 54 10.64 6.71 -5.30
C SER A 54 10.86 7.70 -4.14
N GLU A 55 11.84 8.59 -4.31
CA GLU A 55 12.10 9.66 -3.33
C GLU A 55 10.97 10.68 -3.29
N GLN A 56 10.39 11.00 -4.45
CA GLN A 56 9.30 11.97 -4.55
C GLN A 56 8.04 11.50 -3.82
N GLU A 57 7.68 10.21 -3.95
CA GLU A 57 6.52 9.66 -3.23
C GLU A 57 6.73 9.66 -1.72
N PHE A 58 7.95 9.43 -1.25
CA PHE A 58 8.26 9.53 0.18
C PHE A 58 8.09 10.96 0.71
N VAL A 59 8.57 11.96 -0.03
CA VAL A 59 8.39 13.38 0.32
C VAL A 59 6.91 13.74 0.32
N ASP A 60 6.17 13.38 -0.73
CA ASP A 60 4.75 13.70 -0.84
C ASP A 60 3.93 13.03 0.26
N TYR A 61 4.23 11.77 0.60
CA TYR A 61 3.53 11.03 1.65
C TYR A 61 3.80 11.62 3.04
N THR A 62 5.06 11.93 3.34
CA THR A 62 5.47 12.50 4.65
C THR A 62 5.01 13.94 4.82
N ALA A 63 5.02 14.74 3.75
CA ALA A 63 4.54 16.12 3.75
C ALA A 63 3.02 16.21 3.92
N LYS A 64 2.24 15.38 3.22
CA LYS A 64 0.77 15.40 3.30
C LYS A 64 0.24 14.95 4.66
N LYS A 65 0.95 14.05 5.35
CA LYS A 65 0.50 13.46 6.62
C LYS A 65 0.94 14.24 7.86
N GLY A 66 1.72 15.31 7.72
CA GLY A 66 2.19 16.11 8.86
C GLY A 66 2.97 15.28 9.87
N MET A 67 3.73 14.29 9.40
CA MET A 67 4.43 13.33 10.25
C MET A 67 5.51 14.00 11.10
N THR A 68 5.69 13.49 12.31
CA THR A 68 6.82 13.87 13.15
C THR A 68 8.13 13.34 12.59
N ALA A 69 9.26 13.95 12.97
CA ALA A 69 10.57 13.49 12.54
C ALA A 69 10.86 12.03 12.92
N GLY A 70 10.31 11.53 14.04
CA GLY A 70 10.44 10.12 14.45
C GLY A 70 9.72 9.17 13.50
N GLU A 71 8.45 9.47 13.19
CA GLU A 71 7.65 8.67 12.25
C GLU A 71 8.24 8.65 10.84
N MET A 72 8.85 9.76 10.41
CA MET A 72 9.58 9.82 9.14
C MET A 72 10.80 8.88 9.14
N MET A 73 11.54 8.81 10.25
CA MET A 73 12.69 7.90 10.38
C MET A 73 12.26 6.44 10.39
N ASP A 74 11.17 6.12 11.10
CA ASP A 74 10.60 4.77 11.14
C ASP A 74 10.13 4.33 9.75
N LEU A 75 9.40 5.19 9.04
CA LEU A 75 8.97 4.94 7.65
C LEU A 75 10.16 4.73 6.71
N SER A 76 11.20 5.57 6.82
CA SER A 76 12.43 5.41 6.04
C SER A 76 13.12 4.07 6.33
N GLY A 77 13.11 3.62 7.59
CA GLY A 77 13.62 2.32 8.01
C GLY A 77 12.84 1.15 7.42
N GLU A 78 11.51 1.23 7.40
CA GLU A 78 10.65 0.22 6.78
C GLU A 78 10.86 0.14 5.27
N LEU A 79 10.94 1.28 4.58
CA LEU A 79 11.21 1.30 3.14
C LEU A 79 12.61 0.76 2.82
N SER A 80 13.61 1.02 3.67
CA SER A 80 14.94 0.41 3.55
C SER A 80 14.86 -1.12 3.62
N LYS A 81 14.15 -1.67 4.61
CA LYS A 81 13.93 -3.13 4.72
C LYS A 81 13.20 -3.69 3.50
N LYS A 82 12.19 -2.98 2.99
CA LYS A 82 11.48 -3.37 1.76
C LYS A 82 12.43 -3.38 0.55
N ARG A 83 13.32 -2.39 0.41
CA ARG A 83 14.33 -2.35 -0.66
C ARG A 83 15.35 -3.48 -0.55
N GLU A 84 15.81 -3.78 0.67
CA GLU A 84 16.70 -4.91 0.96
C GLU A 84 16.04 -6.25 0.61
N ASN A 85 14.78 -6.45 0.98
CA ASN A 85 14.01 -7.67 0.68
C ASN A 85 13.62 -7.79 -0.81
N SER A 86 13.54 -6.68 -1.55
CA SER A 86 13.13 -6.68 -2.97
C SER A 86 14.27 -6.96 -3.94
N LYS A 87 15.53 -6.88 -3.49
CA LYS A 87 16.70 -7.16 -4.31
C LYS A 87 17.38 -8.45 -3.82
N ASP A 88 17.69 -9.36 -4.75
CA ASP A 88 18.37 -10.64 -4.46
C ASP A 88 19.70 -10.49 -3.69
N ASN A 89 20.30 -9.30 -3.73
CA ASN A 89 21.57 -9.01 -3.07
C ASN A 89 21.44 -8.43 -1.65
N GLY A 90 20.23 -8.20 -1.13
CA GLY A 90 20.01 -7.72 0.25
C GLY A 90 20.58 -6.32 0.55
N ILE A 91 20.92 -5.54 -0.48
CA ILE A 91 21.56 -4.22 -0.34
C ILE A 91 20.59 -3.13 -0.82
N ASP A 92 20.32 -2.17 0.06
CA ASP A 92 19.60 -0.95 -0.29
C ASP A 92 20.48 0.00 -1.13
N PRO A 93 20.15 0.22 -2.42
CA PRO A 93 20.93 1.10 -3.29
C PRO A 93 20.87 2.57 -2.87
N VAL A 94 19.79 3.01 -2.22
CA VAL A 94 19.62 4.41 -1.77
C VAL A 94 20.56 4.67 -0.60
N LYS A 95 20.57 3.77 0.38
CA LYS A 95 21.47 3.81 1.54
C LYS A 95 22.94 3.74 1.14
N GLN A 96 23.28 2.94 0.13
CA GLN A 96 24.65 2.85 -0.34
C GLN A 96 25.11 4.18 -0.97
N LYS A 97 24.27 4.82 -1.80
CA LYS A 97 24.57 6.13 -2.38
C LYS A 97 24.80 7.18 -1.29
N THR A 98 23.89 7.29 -0.33
CA THR A 98 24.02 8.28 0.77
C THR A 98 25.29 8.08 1.60
N VAL A 99 25.65 6.83 1.91
CA VAL A 99 26.91 6.51 2.61
C VAL A 99 28.12 6.91 1.77
N THR A 100 28.16 6.59 0.47
CA THR A 100 29.30 6.95 -0.38
C THR A 100 29.46 8.45 -0.57
N GLU A 101 28.36 9.21 -0.66
CA GLU A 101 28.40 10.67 -0.74
C GLU A 101 28.88 11.31 0.56
N TYR A 102 28.43 10.78 1.70
CA TYR A 102 28.91 11.22 3.00
C TYR A 102 30.43 11.03 3.14
N GLU A 103 30.94 9.87 2.74
CA GLU A 103 32.38 9.56 2.77
C GLU A 103 33.18 10.49 1.86
N LYS A 104 32.66 10.80 0.66
CA LYS A 104 33.28 11.78 -0.26
C LYS A 104 33.32 13.19 0.32
N LYS A 105 32.27 13.62 1.04
CA LYS A 105 32.16 14.98 1.59
C LYS A 105 32.97 15.19 2.87
N THR A 106 33.02 14.18 3.73
CA THR A 106 33.62 14.30 5.07
C THR A 106 34.99 13.64 5.19
N GLY A 107 35.38 12.81 4.21
CA GLY A 107 36.62 12.02 4.25
C GLY A 107 36.63 10.96 5.36
N LYS A 108 35.50 10.75 6.04
CA LYS A 108 35.34 9.83 7.17
C LYS A 108 34.28 8.79 6.86
N ALA A 109 34.49 7.57 7.34
CA ALA A 109 33.51 6.49 7.19
C ALA A 109 32.17 6.88 7.87
N HIS A 110 31.05 6.59 7.20
CA HIS A 110 29.74 6.82 7.81
C HIS A 110 29.53 5.85 9.00
N PRO A 111 29.05 6.31 10.17
CA PRO A 111 28.89 5.47 11.36
C PRO A 111 28.03 4.21 11.14
N ASN A 112 27.03 4.30 10.25
CA ASN A 112 26.13 3.20 9.88
C ASN A 112 26.60 2.35 8.68
N LYS A 113 27.90 2.38 8.32
CA LYS A 113 28.44 1.40 7.38
C LYS A 113 28.31 0.01 8.02
N SER A 114 27.81 -0.97 7.26
CA SER A 114 27.48 -2.34 7.70
C SER A 114 28.72 -3.09 8.23
N GLY A 115 29.15 -2.74 9.44
CA GLY A 115 30.39 -3.20 10.05
C GLY A 115 30.72 -2.54 11.38
N ASN A 116 30.13 -1.38 11.71
CA ASN A 116 30.30 -0.80 13.04
C ASN A 116 29.20 -1.33 13.97
N LYS A 117 29.52 -2.38 14.74
CA LYS A 117 28.66 -2.83 15.85
C LYS A 117 28.37 -1.64 16.77
N PRO A 118 27.14 -1.51 17.32
CA PRO A 118 26.85 -0.48 18.29
C PRO A 118 27.90 -0.57 19.41
N ARG A 119 28.53 0.56 19.72
CA ARG A 119 29.46 0.66 20.84
C ARG A 119 28.63 0.48 22.11
N THR A 120 28.60 -0.75 22.62
CA THR A 120 27.99 -1.07 23.91
C THR A 120 28.73 -0.26 24.97
N LEU A 121 27.99 0.61 25.66
CA LEU A 121 28.42 1.28 26.89
C LEU A 121 28.49 0.27 28.04
#